data_AF-A0A927R3N4-F1
#
_entry.id   AF-A0A927R3N4-F1
#
_cell.length_a   1.000
_cell.length_b   1.000
_cell.length_c   1.000
_cell.angle_alpha   90.00
_cell.angle_beta   90.00
_cell.angle_gamma   90.00
#
_symmetry.space_group_name_H-M   'P 1'
#
loop_
_entity.id
_entity.type
_entity.pdbx_description
1 polymer ?
#
loop_
_entity_poly.entity_id
_entity_poly.type
_entity_poly.pdbx_seq_one_letter_code
_entity_poly.pdbx_strand_id
1 'polypeptide(L)'
;MDWEILLTAQVEEFLDALHQADRETHRLVNQAILVLERNGPGEGRPLVDSITASQITNMKELRPPSAGRTEIRILFVFDPWRSAILLVAGDKSGQWRRWYREAIPEAEQLYATYLKEREREISDEWR
;
A
#
# COMPACT_ATOMS: atom_id res chain seq x y z
N MET A 1 -1.00 15.85 -13.13
CA MET A 1 -1.45 16.04 -11.74
C MET A 1 -1.21 14.72 -11.05
N ASP A 2 -0.51 14.73 -9.93
CA ASP A 2 -0.15 13.53 -9.21
C ASP A 2 -1.38 12.90 -8.52
N TRP A 3 -1.25 11.66 -8.06
CA TRP A 3 -2.22 10.94 -7.23
C TRP A 3 -1.90 11.18 -5.77
N GLU A 4 -2.92 11.37 -4.94
CA GLU A 4 -2.72 11.47 -3.49
C GLU A 4 -2.28 10.12 -2.93
N ILE A 5 -1.35 10.11 -1.97
CA ILE A 5 -0.96 8.90 -1.24
C ILE A 5 -1.53 9.00 0.17
N LEU A 6 -2.41 8.07 0.53
CA LEU A 6 -2.95 7.91 1.87
C LEU A 6 -2.32 6.69 2.52
N LEU A 7 -1.90 6.82 3.78
CA LEU A 7 -1.27 5.75 4.54
C LEU A 7 -2.18 5.36 5.70
N THR A 8 -2.30 4.07 5.97
CA THR A 8 -2.82 3.62 7.27
C THR A 8 -1.75 3.79 8.34
N ALA A 9 -2.16 3.89 9.60
CA ALA A 9 -1.23 3.92 10.74
C ALA A 9 -0.25 2.73 10.72
N GLN A 10 -0.70 1.55 10.26
CA GLN A 10 0.15 0.37 10.12
C GLN A 10 1.31 0.62 9.14
N VAL A 11 1.04 1.26 8.00
CA VAL A 11 2.07 1.55 7.00
C VAL A 11 3.01 2.64 7.50
N GLU A 12 2.49 3.68 8.17
CA GLU A 12 3.32 4.73 8.77
C GLU A 12 4.31 4.16 9.79
N GLU A 13 3.81 3.39 10.77
CA GLU A 13 4.64 2.74 11.78
C GLU A 13 5.68 1.81 11.16
N PHE A 14 5.30 1.09 10.10
CA PHE A 14 6.22 0.22 9.37
C PHE A 14 7.35 1.02 8.71
N LEU A 15 7.04 2.13 8.03
CA LEU A 15 8.03 2.96 7.36
C LEU A 15 8.98 3.63 8.36
N ASP A 16 8.47 4.09 9.51
CA ASP A 16 9.27 4.67 10.58
C ASP A 16 10.25 3.65 11.19
N ALA A 17 9.76 2.44 11.47
CA ALA A 17 10.61 1.35 11.95
C ALA A 17 11.67 0.96 10.90
N LEU A 18 11.28 0.90 9.63
CA LEU A 18 12.19 0.60 8.53
C LEU A 18 13.26 1.69 8.36
N HIS A 19 12.90 2.97 8.51
CA HIS A 19 13.86 4.07 8.46
C HIS A 19 14.97 3.93 9.53
N GLN A 20 14.60 3.48 10.72
CA GLN A 20 15.53 3.29 11.83
C GLN A 20 16.42 2.06 11.63
N ALA A 21 15.85 0.97 11.12
CA ALA A 21 16.55 -0.31 10.98
C ALA A 21 17.39 -0.42 9.68
N ASP A 22 16.87 0.08 8.56
CA ASP A 22 17.48 -0.04 7.23
C ASP A 22 17.10 1.16 6.34
N ARG A 23 17.95 2.19 6.38
CA ARG A 23 17.78 3.42 5.60
C ARG A 23 17.85 3.21 4.09
N GLU A 24 18.59 2.21 3.62
CA GLU A 24 18.71 1.94 2.19
C GLU A 24 17.41 1.34 1.64
N THR A 25 16.89 0.32 2.31
CA THR A 25 15.58 -0.26 1.97
C THR A 25 14.48 0.79 2.09
N HIS A 26 14.45 1.58 3.17
CA HIS A 26 13.49 2.68 3.33
C HIS A 26 13.53 3.68 2.15
N ARG A 27 14.73 4.05 1.68
CA ARG A 27 14.89 4.93 0.51
C ARG A 27 14.28 4.33 -0.76
N LEU A 28 14.48 3.03 -0.99
CA LEU A 28 13.91 2.33 -2.15
C LEU A 28 12.38 2.25 -2.08
N VAL A 29 11.83 2.03 -0.89
CA VAL A 29 10.37 2.05 -0.67
C VAL A 29 9.79 3.42 -0.97
N ASN A 30 10.39 4.50 -0.47
CA ASN A 30 9.91 5.85 -0.77
C ASN A 30 10.01 6.21 -2.26
N GLN A 31 11.06 5.75 -2.95
CA GLN A 31 11.14 5.93 -4.40
C GLN A 31 10.02 5.21 -5.15
N ALA A 32 9.65 4.00 -4.71
CA ALA A 32 8.53 3.27 -5.28
C ALA A 32 7.19 4.00 -5.04
N ILE A 33 6.98 4.56 -3.84
CA ILE A 33 5.78 5.36 -3.52
C ILE A 33 5.73 6.62 -4.39
N LEU A 34 6.84 7.33 -4.58
CA LEU A 34 6.91 8.51 -5.47
C LEU A 34 6.60 8.18 -6.94
N VAL A 35 7.01 7.00 -7.42
CA VAL A 35 6.64 6.55 -8.77
C VAL A 35 5.14 6.26 -8.83
N LEU A 36 4.58 5.61 -7.80
CA LEU A 36 3.15 5.33 -7.70
C LEU A 36 2.32 6.63 -7.67
N GLU A 37 2.76 7.64 -6.92
CA GLU A 37 2.14 8.96 -6.83
C GLU A 37 2.05 9.63 -8.22
N ARG A 38 3.12 9.59 -9.00
CA ARG A 38 3.19 10.24 -10.32
C ARG A 38 2.39 9.50 -11.39
N ASN A 39 2.49 8.16 -11.40
CA ASN A 39 1.97 7.35 -12.49
C ASN A 39 0.55 6.82 -12.21
N GLY A 40 0.18 6.68 -10.94
CA GLY A 40 -1.11 6.16 -10.51
C GLY A 40 -1.42 4.78 -11.12
N PRO A 41 -2.67 4.53 -11.58
CA PRO A 41 -3.10 3.27 -12.18
C PRO A 41 -2.34 2.86 -13.44
N GLY A 42 -1.58 3.78 -14.06
CA GLY A 42 -0.71 3.47 -15.19
C GLY A 42 0.55 2.68 -14.80
N GLU A 43 0.90 2.65 -13.51
CA GLU A 43 2.05 1.88 -13.03
C GLU A 43 1.75 0.38 -12.99
N GLY A 44 2.69 -0.41 -13.50
CA GLY A 44 2.52 -1.85 -13.70
C GLY A 44 3.76 -2.64 -13.30
N ARG A 45 3.95 -3.83 -13.88
CA ARG A 45 5.14 -4.63 -13.61
C ARG A 45 6.40 -3.92 -14.15
N PRO A 46 7.54 -3.97 -13.44
CA PRO A 46 7.81 -4.79 -12.25
C PRO A 46 7.52 -4.12 -10.91
N LEU A 47 7.04 -2.88 -10.86
CA LEU A 47 6.82 -2.18 -9.58
C LEU A 47 5.48 -2.52 -8.92
N VAL A 48 4.45 -2.84 -9.70
CA VAL A 48 3.08 -3.13 -9.20
C VAL A 48 2.55 -4.48 -9.73
N ASP A 49 1.83 -5.25 -8.90
CA ASP A 49 0.92 -6.35 -9.35
C ASP A 49 -0.51 -6.13 -8.88
N SER A 50 -1.40 -6.95 -9.44
CA SER A 50 -2.72 -7.21 -8.88
C SER A 50 -2.68 -8.37 -7.87
N ILE A 51 -3.44 -8.23 -6.77
CA ILE A 51 -3.71 -9.29 -5.81
C ILE A 51 -5.05 -9.94 -6.14
N THR A 52 -5.03 -11.19 -6.58
CA THR A 52 -6.24 -11.91 -7.02
C THR A 52 -6.92 -12.71 -5.91
N ALA A 53 -6.27 -12.86 -4.76
CA ALA A 53 -6.77 -13.65 -3.63
C ALA A 53 -7.63 -12.83 -2.65
N SER A 54 -7.80 -11.52 -2.91
CA SER A 54 -8.64 -10.63 -2.10
C SER A 54 -10.06 -10.55 -2.65
N GLN A 55 -11.01 -10.26 -1.76
CA GLN A 55 -12.38 -9.87 -2.10
C GLN A 55 -12.45 -8.47 -2.73
N ILE A 56 -11.44 -7.62 -2.52
CA ILE A 56 -11.33 -6.31 -3.16
C ILE A 56 -10.79 -6.49 -4.58
N THR A 57 -11.65 -6.25 -5.58
CA THR A 57 -11.37 -6.56 -6.99
C THR A 57 -10.13 -5.83 -7.55
N ASN A 58 -9.84 -4.63 -7.06
CA ASN A 58 -8.72 -3.80 -7.52
C ASN A 58 -7.57 -3.71 -6.51
N MET A 59 -7.45 -4.66 -5.57
CA MET A 59 -6.31 -4.71 -4.67
C MET A 59 -5.02 -4.98 -5.44
N LYS A 60 -3.98 -4.21 -5.09
CA LYS A 60 -2.67 -4.25 -5.72
C LYS A 60 -1.57 -4.43 -4.69
N GLU A 61 -0.40 -4.81 -5.16
CA GLU A 61 0.82 -4.80 -4.36
C GLU A 61 1.88 -3.90 -5.01
N LEU A 62 2.51 -3.05 -4.20
CA LEU A 62 3.73 -2.33 -4.54
C LEU A 62 4.92 -3.23 -4.20
N ARG A 63 5.88 -3.29 -5.11
CA ARG A 63 7.10 -4.11 -5.03
C ARG A 63 8.35 -3.24 -5.17
N PRO A 64 8.71 -2.48 -4.12
CA PRO A 64 9.96 -1.75 -4.12
C PRO A 64 11.15 -2.68 -4.40
N PRO A 65 12.19 -2.20 -5.09
CA PRO A 65 13.42 -2.97 -5.25
C PRO A 65 14.00 -3.36 -3.90
N SER A 66 14.55 -4.57 -3.82
CA SER A 66 15.24 -5.09 -2.63
C SER A 66 16.71 -4.68 -2.62
N ALA A 67 17.25 -4.34 -1.45
CA ALA A 67 18.69 -4.24 -1.20
C ALA A 67 19.37 -5.63 -0.97
N GLY A 68 18.64 -6.72 -1.19
CA GLY A 68 19.12 -8.11 -1.14
C GLY A 68 18.82 -8.86 0.16
N ARG A 69 18.38 -8.18 1.22
CA ARG A 69 18.06 -8.81 2.53
C ARG A 69 16.58 -8.83 2.87
N THR A 70 15.79 -7.95 2.25
CA THR A 70 14.38 -7.70 2.56
C THR A 70 13.55 -7.85 1.30
N GLU A 71 12.30 -8.28 1.42
CA GLU A 71 11.35 -8.39 0.32
C GLU A 71 10.11 -7.58 0.68
N ILE A 72 10.26 -6.25 0.70
CA ILE A 72 9.19 -5.35 1.13
C ILE A 72 8.03 -5.40 0.14
N ARG A 73 6.81 -5.49 0.66
CA ARG A 73 5.56 -5.41 -0.08
C ARG A 73 4.59 -4.48 0.63
N ILE A 74 3.83 -3.73 -0.14
CA ILE A 74 2.76 -2.87 0.37
C ILE A 74 1.49 -3.18 -0.40
N LEU A 75 0.45 -3.67 0.29
CA LEU A 75 -0.88 -3.86 -0.29
C LEU A 75 -1.59 -2.51 -0.33
N PHE A 76 -2.23 -2.22 -1.45
CA PHE A 76 -2.88 -0.93 -1.65
C PHE A 76 -4.06 -1.02 -2.63
N VAL A 77 -4.87 0.03 -2.65
CA VAL A 77 -6.02 0.20 -3.57
C VAL A 77 -5.99 1.61 -4.16
N PHE A 78 -6.35 1.74 -5.43
CA PHE A 78 -6.69 3.04 -6.03
C PHE A 78 -8.17 3.30 -5.86
N ASP A 79 -8.54 4.44 -5.30
CA ASP A 79 -9.93 4.84 -5.17
C ASP A 79 -10.43 5.65 -6.40
N PRO A 80 -11.75 5.93 -6.47
CA PRO A 80 -12.31 6.79 -7.51
C PRO A 80 -11.92 8.27 -7.39
N TRP A 81 -11.40 8.72 -6.24
CA TRP A 81 -11.09 10.13 -5.94
C TRP A 81 -9.64 10.53 -6.24
N ARG A 82 -8.91 9.67 -6.96
CA ARG A 82 -7.50 9.86 -7.36
C ARG A 82 -6.51 9.73 -6.20
N SER A 83 -6.81 8.87 -5.24
CA SER A 83 -5.92 8.52 -4.14
C SER A 83 -5.49 7.05 -4.24
N ALA A 84 -4.24 6.78 -3.89
CA ALA A 84 -3.71 5.45 -3.63
C ALA A 84 -3.64 5.25 -2.11
N ILE A 85 -4.43 4.31 -1.59
CA ILE A 85 -4.46 4.02 -0.16
C ILE A 85 -3.54 2.84 0.10
N LEU A 86 -2.40 3.09 0.74
CA LEU A 86 -1.47 2.06 1.21
C LEU A 86 -2.00 1.47 2.51
N LEU A 87 -2.40 0.20 2.45
CA LEU A 87 -3.18 -0.46 3.50
C LEU A 87 -2.31 -1.23 4.47
N VAL A 88 -1.44 -2.11 3.96
CA VAL A 88 -0.60 -2.99 4.78
C VAL A 88 0.79 -3.12 4.18
N ALA A 89 1.83 -2.85 4.96
CA ALA A 89 3.22 -3.02 4.59
C ALA A 89 3.90 -4.13 5.41
N GLY A 90 4.83 -4.86 4.81
CA GLY A 90 5.62 -5.86 5.52
C GLY A 90 6.81 -6.38 4.73
N ASP A 91 7.72 -7.04 5.46
CA ASP A 91 8.81 -7.80 4.86
C ASP A 91 8.40 -9.26 4.65
N LYS A 92 8.41 -9.70 3.39
CA LYS A 92 8.03 -11.05 2.97
C LYS A 92 9.21 -12.03 3.01
N SER A 93 10.42 -11.61 3.37
CA SER A 93 11.61 -12.47 3.39
C SER A 93 11.36 -13.76 4.20
N GLY A 94 11.58 -14.93 3.57
CA GLY A 94 11.47 -16.25 4.22
C GLY A 94 10.07 -16.77 4.57
N GLN A 95 8.97 -16.00 4.45
CA GLN A 95 7.62 -16.41 4.92
C GLN A 95 6.48 -16.14 3.92
N TRP A 96 6.71 -16.42 2.64
CA TRP A 96 5.88 -15.95 1.52
C TRP A 96 4.39 -16.28 1.61
N ARG A 97 4.02 -17.52 1.98
CA ARG A 97 2.61 -17.95 2.06
C ARG A 97 1.91 -17.48 3.33
N ARG A 98 2.66 -17.24 4.40
CA ARG A 98 2.10 -16.78 5.66
C ARG A 98 1.71 -15.32 5.57
N TRP A 99 2.62 -14.50 5.04
CA TRP A 99 2.40 -13.06 4.93
C TRP A 99 1.10 -12.71 4.21
N TYR A 100 0.85 -13.22 2.99
CA TYR A 100 -0.41 -12.90 2.29
C TYR A 100 -1.67 -13.41 3.00
N ARG A 101 -1.60 -14.53 3.73
CA ARG A 101 -2.76 -15.05 4.47
C ARG A 101 -3.16 -14.15 5.63
N GLU A 102 -2.22 -13.37 6.15
CA GLU A 102 -2.44 -12.42 7.26
C GLU A 102 -2.70 -11.02 6.70
N ALA A 103 -1.88 -10.54 5.77
CA ALA A 103 -1.93 -9.19 5.22
C ALA A 103 -3.17 -8.91 4.35
N ILE A 104 -3.68 -9.90 3.59
CA ILE A 104 -4.85 -9.67 2.73
C ILE A 104 -6.12 -9.40 3.56
N PRO A 105 -6.50 -10.25 4.54
CA PRO A 105 -7.65 -9.96 5.40
C PRO A 105 -7.52 -8.65 6.18
N GLU A 106 -6.31 -8.30 6.62
CA GLU A 106 -6.04 -7.03 7.29
C GLU A 106 -6.26 -5.83 6.34
N ALA A 107 -5.72 -5.89 5.12
CA ALA A 107 -5.92 -4.86 4.11
C ALA A 107 -7.41 -4.70 3.75
N GLU A 108 -8.17 -5.80 3.67
CA GLU A 108 -9.61 -5.78 3.45
C GLU A 108 -10.37 -5.04 4.56
N GLN A 109 -10.01 -5.28 5.81
CA GLN A 109 -10.63 -4.60 6.96
C GLN A 109 -10.28 -3.10 6.97
N LEU A 110 -9.02 -2.75 6.74
CA LEU A 110 -8.57 -1.36 6.71
C LEU A 110 -9.25 -0.58 5.59
N TYR A 111 -9.40 -1.17 4.40
CA TYR A 111 -10.10 -0.52 3.30
C TYR A 111 -11.60 -0.35 3.57
N ALA A 112 -12.24 -1.32 4.21
CA ALA A 112 -13.65 -1.21 4.61
C ALA A 112 -13.86 -0.09 5.65
N THR A 113 -12.90 0.13 6.56
CA THR A 113 -12.93 1.26 7.49
C THR A 113 -12.77 2.59 6.75
N TYR A 114 -11.76 2.69 5.87
CA TYR A 114 -11.52 3.87 5.04
C TYR A 114 -12.76 4.30 4.26
N LEU A 115 -13.46 3.36 3.60
CA LEU A 115 -14.67 3.69 2.84
C LEU A 115 -15.77 4.29 3.71
N LYS A 116 -15.98 3.77 4.94
CA LYS A 116 -16.99 4.29 5.87
C LYS A 116 -16.66 5.70 6.35
N GLU A 117 -15.38 5.98 6.58
CA GLU A 117 -14.92 7.31 6.98
C GLU A 117 -15.08 8.29 5.82
N ARG A 118 -14.67 7.89 4.62
CA ARG A 118 -14.77 8.70 3.41
C ARG A 118 -16.20 9.04 3.03
N GLU A 119 -17.13 8.08 3.14
CA GLU A 119 -18.56 8.32 2.91
C GLU A 119 -19.15 9.36 3.88
N ARG A 120 -18.73 9.36 5.14
CA ARG A 120 -19.18 10.34 6.14
C ARG A 120 -18.67 11.73 5.83
N GLU A 121 -17.38 11.86 5.53
CA GLU A 121 -16.77 13.14 5.15
C GLU A 121 -17.47 13.77 3.94
N ILE A 122 -17.70 12.97 2.90
CA ILE A 122 -18.43 13.42 1.71
C ILE A 122 -19.85 13.85 2.12
N SER A 123 -20.58 13.04 2.90
CA SER A 123 -21.93 13.39 3.32
C SER A 123 -22.02 14.68 4.15
N ASP A 124 -20.99 15.00 4.94
CA ASP A 124 -20.93 16.22 5.75
C ASP A 124 -20.53 17.46 4.91
N GLU A 125 -19.72 17.28 3.87
CA GLU A 125 -19.33 18.35 2.93
C GLU A 125 -20.51 18.84 2.06
N TRP A 126 -21.47 17.97 1.75
CA TRP A 126 -22.66 18.30 0.95
C TRP A 126 -23.89 18.74 1.77
N ARG A 127 -23.72 18.98 3.08
CA ARG A 127 -24.80 19.39 3.99
C ARG A 127 -24.79 20.88 4.27
#